data_AF-X1B2D9-F1
#
_entry.id   AF-X1B2D9-F1
#
_cell.length_a   1.000
_cell.length_b   1.000
_cell.length_c   1.000
_cell.angle_alpha   90.00
_cell.angle_beta   90.00
_cell.angle_gamma   90.00
#
_symmetry.space_group_name_H-M   'P 1'
#
loop_
_entity.id
_entity.type
_entity.pdbx_description
1 polymer ?
#
loop_
_entity_poly.entity_id
_entity_poly.type
_entity_poly.pdbx_seq_one_letter_code
_entity_poly.pdbx_strand_id
1 'polypeptide(L)'
;MNSTIILNPEQLESIERTKGKLLVIGGPGTGKTEVALFKIIYLIEKKSVDPGSILTLTFSRNSAKFLRDRVATLIKNSYFEIPIQTFQSFCYEFIRKYYNLVGYSSLPQLMVSTEQKQFVKKILSQQDFSKYPLTKSYFKRDGFVQELFDFILRCQESLISPSDLKRKIPHYLKPEMAELTHLYKIYLDRIKEDNLIDFGGLLYNIIDILKKEPLILKELQKKYPHIIVDEFQESNIALMEFLDLLSENCESITLIGDDDQSIFGFRGANIDNIRTIFKKFYPDNVVFLKESYRCPEDIVSFSQKLISNDISRIDKPFKAKETQNSNNKPSEKNSVISLKFPNFVSEARAISQLILKFISEDSSLRFNQIAIIMRSFKGYLEIIKSTLDREKIPYHFVDGGETI
;
A
#
# COMPACT_ATOMS: atom_id res chain seq x y z
N MET A 1 -30.18 5.71 -11.05
CA MET A 1 -29.47 6.59 -12.01
C MET A 1 -28.21 5.87 -12.44
N ASN A 2 -28.22 5.24 -13.62
CA ASN A 2 -27.02 4.65 -14.22
C ASN A 2 -26.18 5.79 -14.78
N SER A 3 -25.20 6.29 -14.03
CA SER A 3 -24.09 7.01 -14.67
C SER A 3 -23.39 6.00 -15.57
N THR A 4 -23.56 6.09 -16.88
CA THR A 4 -22.81 5.30 -17.84
C THR A 4 -21.34 5.66 -17.64
N ILE A 5 -20.58 4.80 -16.97
CA ILE A 5 -19.16 5.04 -16.77
C ILE A 5 -18.51 4.90 -18.13
N ILE A 6 -18.04 6.01 -18.69
CA ILE A 6 -17.36 6.05 -19.98
C ILE A 6 -15.91 5.67 -19.73
N LEU A 7 -15.56 4.45 -20.12
CA LEU A 7 -14.19 3.95 -20.11
C LEU A 7 -13.46 4.44 -21.35
N ASN A 8 -12.21 4.88 -21.20
CA ASN A 8 -11.36 5.20 -22.35
C ASN A 8 -10.77 3.93 -22.99
N PRO A 9 -10.17 4.02 -24.20
CA PRO A 9 -9.62 2.85 -24.89
C PRO A 9 -8.58 2.08 -24.07
N GLU A 10 -7.68 2.76 -23.35
CA GLU A 10 -6.63 2.11 -22.55
C GLU A 10 -7.19 1.38 -21.31
N GLN A 11 -8.22 1.95 -20.69
CA GLN A 11 -8.97 1.29 -19.60
C GLN A 11 -9.68 0.05 -20.14
N LEU A 12 -10.35 0.15 -21.28
CA LEU A 12 -11.04 -0.98 -21.91
C LEU A 12 -10.06 -2.09 -22.30
N GLU A 13 -8.94 -1.76 -22.94
CA GLU A 13 -7.86 -2.69 -23.26
C GLU A 13 -7.38 -3.43 -22.00
N SER A 14 -7.15 -2.68 -20.91
CA SER A 14 -6.71 -3.24 -19.63
C SER A 14 -7.73 -4.22 -19.03
N ILE A 15 -9.02 -3.92 -19.18
CA ILE A 15 -10.14 -4.73 -18.68
C ILE A 15 -10.31 -6.01 -19.52
N GLU A 16 -10.25 -5.90 -20.84
CA GLU A 16 -10.52 -7.00 -21.76
C GLU A 16 -9.37 -8.01 -21.86
N ARG A 17 -8.14 -7.57 -21.56
CA ARG A 17 -6.94 -8.43 -21.53
C ARG A 17 -6.98 -9.38 -20.33
N THR A 18 -7.61 -10.53 -20.55
CA THR A 18 -7.93 -11.54 -19.52
C THR A 18 -6.98 -12.74 -19.53
N LYS A 19 -5.86 -12.65 -20.26
CA LYS A 19 -4.83 -13.69 -20.35
C LYS A 19 -3.43 -13.10 -20.21
N GLY A 20 -2.53 -13.88 -19.64
CA GLY A 20 -1.13 -13.54 -19.49
C GLY A 20 -0.87 -12.50 -18.40
N LYS A 21 0.33 -11.95 -18.41
CA LYS A 21 0.77 -10.94 -17.43
C LYS A 21 0.49 -9.55 -18.00
N LEU A 22 -0.01 -8.64 -17.16
CA LEU A 22 -0.29 -7.26 -17.55
C LEU A 22 0.15 -6.32 -16.43
N LEU A 23 0.85 -5.26 -16.79
CA LEU A 23 1.12 -4.12 -15.92
C LEU A 23 0.33 -2.90 -16.44
N VAL A 24 -0.61 -2.41 -15.64
CA VAL A 24 -1.36 -1.18 -15.91
C VAL A 24 -0.75 -0.06 -15.10
N ILE A 25 -0.26 0.96 -15.78
CA ILE A 25 0.41 2.10 -15.18
C ILE A 25 -0.43 3.34 -15.44
N GLY A 26 -0.70 4.13 -14.40
CA GLY A 26 -1.43 5.38 -14.57
C GLY A 26 -1.10 6.40 -13.50
N GLY A 27 -1.05 7.67 -13.87
CA GLY A 27 -0.87 8.77 -12.93
C GLY A 27 -2.02 8.92 -11.92
N PRO A 28 -1.98 9.95 -11.05
CA PRO A 28 -3.08 10.28 -10.15
C PRO A 28 -4.39 10.54 -10.91
N GLY A 29 -5.49 9.96 -10.43
CA GLY A 29 -6.83 10.20 -10.99
C GLY A 29 -7.10 9.58 -12.37
N THR A 30 -6.25 8.67 -12.85
CA THR A 30 -6.39 8.04 -14.19
C THR A 30 -7.36 6.86 -14.26
N GLY A 31 -7.97 6.50 -13.13
CA GLY A 31 -8.94 5.42 -13.06
C GLY A 31 -8.35 4.03 -12.76
N LYS A 32 -7.18 3.94 -12.13
CA LYS A 32 -6.51 2.67 -11.78
C LYS A 32 -7.42 1.70 -11.02
N THR A 33 -8.01 2.16 -9.92
CA THR A 33 -8.94 1.35 -9.12
C THR A 33 -10.23 1.04 -9.89
N GLU A 34 -10.72 1.95 -10.75
CA GLU A 34 -11.81 1.63 -11.68
C GLU A 34 -11.44 0.51 -12.65
N VAL A 35 -10.22 0.46 -13.18
CA VAL A 35 -9.76 -0.65 -14.03
C VAL A 35 -9.81 -1.98 -13.27
N ALA A 36 -9.34 -2.02 -12.02
CA ALA A 36 -9.44 -3.21 -11.18
C ALA A 36 -10.90 -3.65 -10.99
N LEU A 37 -11.78 -2.70 -10.63
CA LEU A 37 -13.21 -2.91 -10.45
C LEU A 37 -13.86 -3.51 -11.70
N PHE A 38 -13.73 -2.84 -12.84
CA PHE A 38 -14.38 -3.28 -14.07
C PHE A 38 -13.78 -4.54 -14.66
N LYS A 39 -12.51 -4.84 -14.38
CA LYS A 39 -11.90 -6.11 -14.77
C LYS A 39 -12.52 -7.28 -14.02
N ILE A 40 -12.78 -7.15 -12.72
CA ILE A 40 -13.52 -8.15 -11.93
C ILE A 40 -14.90 -8.37 -12.54
N ILE A 41 -15.64 -7.28 -12.80
CA ILE A 41 -16.98 -7.35 -13.41
C ILE A 41 -16.93 -8.01 -14.79
N TYR A 42 -15.95 -7.67 -15.63
CA TYR A 42 -15.82 -8.22 -16.96
C TYR A 42 -15.51 -9.73 -16.93
N LEU A 43 -14.62 -10.18 -16.04
CA LEU A 43 -14.34 -11.61 -15.86
C LEU A 43 -15.61 -12.38 -15.48
N ILE A 44 -16.42 -11.83 -14.58
CA ILE A 44 -17.66 -12.49 -14.12
C ILE A 44 -18.74 -12.46 -15.19
N GLU A 45 -19.12 -11.27 -15.67
CA GLU A 45 -20.29 -11.07 -16.53
C GLU A 45 -20.03 -11.42 -18.01
N LYS A 46 -18.80 -11.24 -18.50
CA LYS A 46 -18.46 -11.43 -19.92
C LYS A 46 -17.63 -12.68 -20.19
N LYS A 47 -16.80 -13.10 -19.24
CA LYS A 47 -16.02 -14.34 -19.36
C LYS A 47 -16.59 -15.51 -18.57
N SER A 48 -17.66 -15.29 -17.80
CA SER A 48 -18.32 -16.33 -16.99
C SER A 48 -17.34 -17.04 -16.05
N VAL A 49 -16.35 -16.31 -15.56
CA VAL A 49 -15.39 -16.79 -14.56
C VAL A 49 -16.10 -16.89 -13.21
N ASP A 50 -15.87 -17.99 -12.51
CA ASP A 50 -16.37 -18.15 -11.14
C ASP A 50 -15.84 -17.01 -10.24
N PRO A 51 -16.70 -16.24 -9.56
CA PRO A 51 -16.25 -15.11 -8.74
C PRO A 51 -15.29 -15.53 -7.61
N GLY A 52 -15.42 -16.75 -7.08
CA GLY A 52 -14.53 -17.33 -6.07
C GLY A 52 -13.12 -17.62 -6.56
N SER A 53 -12.93 -17.63 -7.89
CA SER A 53 -11.65 -17.86 -8.57
C SER A 53 -10.90 -16.59 -8.97
N ILE A 54 -11.41 -15.41 -8.62
CA ILE A 54 -10.77 -14.12 -8.91
C ILE A 54 -10.16 -13.54 -7.63
N LEU A 55 -8.84 -13.67 -7.48
CA LEU A 55 -8.13 -13.11 -6.34
C LEU A 55 -7.78 -11.64 -6.59
N THR A 56 -8.35 -10.72 -5.80
CA THR A 56 -8.02 -9.31 -5.83
C THR A 56 -7.33 -8.88 -4.53
N LEU A 57 -6.12 -8.38 -4.65
CA LEU A 57 -5.28 -7.98 -3.52
C LEU A 57 -5.04 -6.46 -3.52
N THR A 58 -5.19 -5.84 -2.34
CA THR A 58 -4.94 -4.41 -2.13
C THR A 58 -4.06 -4.16 -0.90
N PHE A 59 -3.51 -2.94 -0.77
CA PHE A 59 -2.69 -2.57 0.39
C PHE A 59 -3.51 -2.10 1.60
N SER A 60 -4.63 -1.42 1.39
CA SER A 60 -5.45 -0.89 2.49
C SER A 60 -6.78 -1.63 2.62
N ARG A 61 -7.28 -1.75 3.85
CA ARG A 61 -8.64 -2.25 4.12
C ARG A 61 -9.71 -1.39 3.46
N ASN A 62 -9.48 -0.08 3.36
CA ASN A 62 -10.42 0.83 2.72
C ASN A 62 -10.51 0.60 1.21
N SER A 63 -9.38 0.35 0.52
CA SER A 63 -9.38 -0.02 -0.90
C SER A 63 -10.09 -1.36 -1.13
N ALA A 64 -9.80 -2.37 -0.29
CA ALA A 64 -10.48 -3.66 -0.37
C ALA A 64 -12.00 -3.51 -0.16
N LYS A 65 -12.42 -2.76 0.86
CA LYS A 65 -13.83 -2.49 1.15
C LYS A 65 -14.50 -1.73 0.01
N PHE A 66 -13.87 -0.67 -0.50
CA PHE A 66 -14.38 0.10 -1.63
C PHE A 66 -14.62 -0.78 -2.86
N LEU A 67 -13.63 -1.59 -3.25
CA LEU A 67 -13.76 -2.52 -4.37
C LEU A 67 -14.87 -3.53 -4.11
N ARG A 68 -14.90 -4.17 -2.93
CA ARG A 68 -15.90 -5.16 -2.58
C ARG A 68 -17.33 -4.62 -2.64
N ASP A 69 -17.58 -3.47 -2.00
CA ASP A 69 -18.90 -2.84 -1.96
C ASP A 69 -19.36 -2.42 -3.36
N ARG A 70 -18.43 -1.90 -4.18
CA ARG A 70 -18.71 -1.49 -5.56
C ARG A 70 -18.98 -2.67 -6.47
N VAL A 71 -18.19 -3.74 -6.39
CA VAL A 71 -18.41 -4.96 -7.18
C VAL A 71 -19.78 -5.57 -6.84
N ALA A 72 -20.09 -5.73 -5.55
CA ALA A 72 -21.36 -6.29 -5.10
C ALA A 72 -22.57 -5.47 -5.60
N THR A 73 -22.45 -4.13 -5.59
CA THR A 73 -23.48 -3.23 -6.10
C THR A 73 -23.71 -3.40 -7.62
N LEU A 74 -22.62 -3.57 -8.39
CA LEU A 74 -22.70 -3.64 -9.86
C LEU A 74 -23.20 -4.99 -10.38
N ILE A 75 -22.79 -6.10 -9.75
CA ILE A 75 -23.24 -7.46 -10.13
C ILE A 75 -24.70 -7.68 -9.72
N LYS A 76 -25.24 -6.89 -8.78
CA LYS A 76 -26.58 -7.05 -8.20
C LYS A 76 -26.84 -8.47 -7.65
N ASN A 77 -25.78 -9.18 -7.31
CA ASN A 77 -25.83 -10.52 -6.78
C ASN A 77 -24.96 -10.59 -5.52
N SER A 78 -25.60 -10.39 -4.37
CA SER A 78 -24.94 -10.30 -3.06
C SER A 78 -24.47 -11.64 -2.50
N TYR A 79 -24.73 -12.76 -3.19
CA TYR A 79 -24.42 -14.11 -2.70
C TYR A 79 -22.99 -14.57 -3.03
N PHE A 80 -22.29 -13.90 -3.94
CA PHE A 80 -20.94 -14.29 -4.30
C PHE A 80 -19.91 -13.77 -3.30
N GLU A 81 -19.18 -14.69 -2.66
CA GLU A 81 -17.93 -14.33 -1.99
C GLU A 81 -16.83 -14.14 -3.05
N ILE A 82 -16.52 -12.88 -3.33
CA ILE A 82 -15.43 -12.50 -4.23
C ILE A 82 -14.20 -12.22 -3.37
N PRO A 83 -13.06 -12.91 -3.59
CA PRO A 83 -11.83 -12.73 -2.82
C PRO A 83 -11.17 -11.36 -3.04
N ILE A 84 -11.77 -10.29 -2.51
CA ILE A 84 -11.26 -8.92 -2.53
C ILE A 84 -10.80 -8.58 -1.12
N GLN A 85 -9.49 -8.59 -0.89
CA GLN A 85 -8.93 -8.43 0.45
C GLN A 85 -7.51 -7.84 0.43
N THR A 86 -7.00 -7.49 1.62
CA THR A 86 -5.59 -7.09 1.72
C THR A 86 -4.68 -8.32 1.69
N PHE A 87 -3.41 -8.14 1.30
CA PHE A 87 -2.42 -9.22 1.32
C PHE A 87 -2.29 -9.86 2.71
N GLN A 88 -2.28 -9.04 3.77
CA GLN A 88 -2.18 -9.53 5.15
C GLN A 88 -3.43 -10.35 5.52
N SER A 89 -4.62 -9.92 5.09
CA SER A 89 -5.86 -10.65 5.34
C SER A 89 -5.83 -12.03 4.67
N PHE A 90 -5.40 -12.07 3.41
CA PHE A 90 -5.23 -13.32 2.66
C PHE A 90 -4.22 -14.25 3.33
N CYS A 91 -3.05 -13.73 3.71
CA CYS A 91 -2.01 -14.52 4.37
C CYS A 91 -2.50 -15.06 5.71
N TYR A 92 -3.21 -14.24 6.50
CA TYR A 92 -3.76 -14.67 7.77
C TYR A 92 -4.82 -15.77 7.60
N GLU A 93 -5.73 -15.64 6.64
CA GLU A 93 -6.69 -16.69 6.29
C GLU A 93 -5.99 -18.01 5.93
N PHE A 94 -4.93 -17.94 5.12
CA PHE A 94 -4.12 -19.10 4.75
C PHE A 94 -3.43 -19.73 5.97
N ILE A 95 -2.78 -18.92 6.82
CA ILE A 95 -2.11 -19.41 8.03
C ILE A 95 -3.12 -20.03 8.99
N ARG A 96 -4.35 -19.50 9.10
CA ARG A 96 -5.40 -20.14 9.93
C ARG A 96 -5.70 -21.57 9.51
N LYS A 97 -5.59 -21.87 8.21
CA LYS A 97 -5.79 -23.23 7.67
C LYS A 97 -4.55 -24.12 7.85
N TYR A 98 -3.35 -23.55 7.79
CA TYR A 98 -2.08 -24.30 7.71
C TYR A 98 -1.08 -24.03 8.84
N TYR A 99 -1.50 -23.48 9.98
CA TYR A 99 -0.61 -23.08 11.08
C TYR A 99 0.27 -24.23 11.59
N ASN A 100 -0.24 -25.47 11.55
CA ASN A 100 0.51 -26.67 11.93
C ASN A 100 1.77 -26.86 11.06
N LEU A 101 1.73 -26.48 9.78
CA LEU A 101 2.88 -26.61 8.86
C LEU A 101 3.98 -25.58 9.13
N VAL A 102 3.63 -24.43 9.74
CA VAL A 102 4.62 -23.50 10.30
C VAL A 102 5.24 -24.07 11.59
N GLY A 103 4.57 -25.03 12.22
CA GLY A 103 4.94 -25.65 13.49
C GLY A 103 4.35 -24.94 14.71
N TYR A 104 3.23 -24.23 14.56
CA TYR A 104 2.43 -23.78 15.70
C TYR A 104 1.58 -24.94 16.23
N SER A 105 1.46 -25.06 17.56
CA SER A 105 0.64 -26.10 18.21
C SER A 105 -0.86 -25.83 18.15
N SER A 106 -1.23 -24.57 17.96
CA SER A 106 -2.60 -24.07 17.89
C SER A 106 -2.65 -22.85 16.97
N LEU A 107 -3.85 -22.34 16.68
CA LEU A 107 -3.96 -21.12 15.89
C LEU A 107 -3.17 -19.98 16.56
N PRO A 108 -2.18 -19.34 15.88
CA PRO A 108 -1.39 -18.29 16.51
C PRO A 108 -2.18 -16.99 16.63
N GLN A 109 -1.93 -16.24 17.70
CA GLN A 109 -2.50 -14.91 17.88
C GLN A 109 -1.69 -13.87 17.08
N LEU A 110 -2.35 -13.11 16.22
CA LEU A 110 -1.73 -11.99 15.48
C LEU A 110 -1.50 -10.80 16.41
N MET A 111 -0.24 -10.37 16.52
CA MET A 111 0.15 -9.16 17.25
C MET A 111 -0.03 -7.90 16.40
N VAL A 112 -0.63 -6.86 16.99
CA VAL A 112 -0.56 -5.51 16.41
C VAL A 112 0.80 -4.85 16.70
N SER A 113 1.15 -3.78 15.99
CA SER A 113 2.47 -3.14 16.12
C SER A 113 2.80 -2.68 17.54
N THR A 114 1.80 -2.26 18.32
CA THR A 114 1.99 -1.86 19.73
C THR A 114 2.33 -3.06 20.63
N GLU A 115 1.63 -4.18 20.45
CA GLU A 115 1.89 -5.45 21.14
C GLU A 115 3.26 -6.01 20.76
N GLN A 116 3.60 -5.99 19.47
CA GLN A 116 4.90 -6.43 18.99
C GLN A 116 6.05 -5.61 19.59
N LYS A 117 5.91 -4.28 19.73
CA LYS A 117 6.91 -3.44 20.42
C LYS A 117 7.05 -3.80 21.90
N GLN A 118 5.94 -4.08 22.59
CA GLN A 118 5.98 -4.55 23.98
C GLN A 118 6.64 -5.93 24.07
N PHE A 119 6.40 -6.81 23.11
CA PHE A 119 7.04 -8.10 23.02
C PHE A 119 8.56 -7.99 22.81
N VAL A 120 9.02 -7.09 21.93
CA VAL A 120 10.45 -6.77 21.79
C VAL A 120 11.05 -6.27 23.10
N LYS A 121 10.37 -5.38 23.84
CA LYS A 121 10.81 -4.93 25.17
C LYS A 121 10.93 -6.08 26.16
N LYS A 122 9.96 -7.00 26.19
CA LYS A 122 9.96 -8.20 27.03
C LYS A 122 11.14 -9.10 26.70
N ILE A 123 11.43 -9.34 25.42
CA ILE A 123 12.58 -10.14 24.99
C ILE A 123 13.89 -9.51 25.47
N LEU A 124 14.08 -8.21 25.25
CA LEU A 124 15.30 -7.49 25.63
C LEU A 124 15.55 -7.51 27.14
N SER A 125 14.50 -7.37 27.96
CA SER A 125 14.65 -7.35 29.42
C SER A 125 15.01 -8.71 30.02
N GLN A 126 14.78 -9.80 29.29
CA GLN A 126 15.06 -11.18 29.72
C GLN A 126 16.41 -11.71 29.24
N GLN A 127 17.18 -10.92 28.47
CA GLN A 127 18.47 -11.36 27.96
C GLN A 127 19.58 -11.30 29.01
N ASP A 128 20.55 -12.21 28.91
CA ASP A 128 21.83 -12.07 29.59
C ASP A 128 22.66 -10.96 28.92
N PHE A 129 22.79 -9.82 29.59
CA PHE A 129 23.46 -8.64 29.05
C PHE A 129 24.96 -8.87 28.80
N SER A 130 25.57 -9.91 29.38
CA SER A 130 26.97 -10.23 29.11
C SER A 130 27.20 -10.67 27.65
N LYS A 131 26.17 -11.21 27.00
CA LYS A 131 26.17 -11.65 25.58
C LYS A 131 26.01 -10.51 24.58
N TYR A 132 25.74 -9.29 25.04
CA TYR A 132 25.46 -8.11 24.21
C TYR A 132 26.33 -6.91 24.61
N PRO A 133 27.67 -7.04 24.64
CA PRO A 133 28.55 -5.97 25.09
C PRO A 133 28.37 -4.65 24.33
N LEU A 134 27.95 -4.70 23.05
CA LEU A 134 27.81 -3.52 22.20
C LEU A 134 26.43 -2.87 22.30
N THR A 135 25.37 -3.66 22.45
CA THR A 135 23.98 -3.16 22.40
C THR A 135 23.28 -3.05 23.77
N LYS A 136 23.77 -3.72 24.82
CA LYS A 136 23.10 -3.78 26.15
C LYS A 136 22.76 -2.42 26.77
N SER A 137 23.58 -1.39 26.53
CA SER A 137 23.38 -0.04 27.08
C SER A 137 22.14 0.65 26.50
N TYR A 138 21.65 0.18 25.35
CA TYR A 138 20.51 0.73 24.64
C TYR A 138 19.20 -0.03 24.89
N PHE A 139 19.21 -1.22 25.48
CA PHE A 139 18.03 -2.10 25.62
C PHE A 139 16.84 -1.46 26.34
N LYS A 140 17.10 -0.50 27.24
CA LYS A 140 16.06 0.24 27.97
C LYS A 140 15.53 1.47 27.24
N ARG A 141 16.10 1.83 26.08
CA ARG A 141 15.73 3.02 25.31
C ARG A 141 14.66 2.66 24.29
N ASP A 142 13.56 3.41 24.29
CA ASP A 142 12.47 3.22 23.32
C ASP A 142 12.93 3.35 21.86
N GLY A 143 13.94 4.18 21.58
CA GLY A 143 14.53 4.30 20.25
C GLY A 143 15.16 2.99 19.76
N PHE A 144 15.88 2.28 20.63
CA PHE A 144 16.50 1.00 20.25
C PHE A 144 15.46 -0.11 20.08
N VAL A 145 14.41 -0.11 20.90
CA VAL A 145 13.26 -1.01 20.73
C VAL A 145 12.61 -0.80 19.36
N GLN A 146 12.42 0.47 18.97
CA GLN A 146 11.87 0.83 17.66
C GLN A 146 12.80 0.36 16.53
N GLU A 147 14.10 0.60 16.63
CA GLU A 147 15.09 0.16 15.64
C GLU A 147 15.12 -1.36 15.49
N LEU A 148 15.08 -2.12 16.59
CA LEU A 148 15.04 -3.58 16.55
C LEU A 148 13.72 -4.10 15.96
N PHE A 149 12.59 -3.49 16.33
CA PHE A 149 11.29 -3.77 15.70
C PHE A 149 11.35 -3.56 14.18
N ASP A 150 11.85 -2.42 13.74
CA ASP A 150 11.94 -2.08 12.31
C ASP A 150 12.92 -3.03 11.60
N PHE A 151 14.05 -3.36 12.22
CA PHE A 151 15.02 -4.32 11.69
C PHE A 151 14.41 -5.70 11.46
N ILE A 152 13.66 -6.22 12.43
CA ILE A 152 12.97 -7.52 12.33
C ILE A 152 11.96 -7.49 11.18
N LEU A 153 11.10 -6.46 11.14
CA LEU A 153 10.10 -6.28 10.09
C LEU A 153 10.76 -6.25 8.71
N ARG A 154 11.83 -5.46 8.53
CA ARG A 154 12.55 -5.38 7.25
C ARG A 154 13.20 -6.68 6.84
N CYS A 155 13.74 -7.44 7.80
CA CYS A 155 14.27 -8.77 7.51
C CYS A 155 13.18 -9.70 6.97
N GLN A 156 12.02 -9.74 7.62
CA GLN A 156 10.88 -10.57 7.18
C GLN A 156 10.35 -10.14 5.81
N GLU A 157 10.13 -8.84 5.59
CA GLU A 157 9.67 -8.29 4.30
C GLU A 157 10.68 -8.47 3.15
N SER A 158 11.95 -8.66 3.49
CA SER A 158 13.03 -8.94 2.54
C SER A 158 13.33 -10.44 2.39
N LEU A 159 12.57 -11.30 3.06
CA LEU A 159 12.80 -12.76 3.14
C LEU A 159 14.21 -13.13 3.64
N ILE A 160 14.76 -12.33 4.54
CA ILE A 160 16.09 -12.55 5.12
C ILE A 160 15.93 -13.28 6.45
N SER A 161 16.41 -14.52 6.52
CA SER A 161 16.48 -15.28 7.77
C SER A 161 17.69 -14.88 8.61
N PRO A 162 17.72 -15.20 9.92
CA PRO A 162 18.93 -15.05 10.72
C PRO A 162 20.14 -15.80 10.14
N SER A 163 19.93 -16.97 9.52
CA SER A 163 20.98 -17.71 8.81
C SER A 163 21.52 -16.96 7.60
N ASP A 164 20.66 -16.29 6.84
CA ASP A 164 21.08 -15.49 5.68
C ASP A 164 21.93 -14.30 6.12
N LEU A 165 21.57 -13.62 7.22
CA LEU A 165 22.36 -12.53 7.79
C LEU A 165 23.75 -13.00 8.20
N LYS A 166 23.84 -14.13 8.93
CA LYS A 166 25.14 -14.70 9.33
C LYS A 166 26.04 -15.03 8.13
N ARG A 167 25.46 -15.51 7.03
CA ARG A 167 26.20 -15.83 5.80
C ARG A 167 26.61 -14.58 5.03
N LYS A 168 25.73 -13.59 4.89
CA LYS A 168 25.94 -12.37 4.10
C LYS A 168 26.79 -11.31 4.81
N ILE A 169 26.75 -11.29 6.15
CA ILE A 169 27.45 -10.32 6.98
C ILE A 169 28.36 -11.10 7.95
N PRO A 170 29.62 -11.36 7.57
CA PRO A 170 30.56 -12.03 8.45
C PRO A 170 30.69 -11.28 9.78
N HIS A 171 30.55 -11.99 10.90
CA HIS A 171 30.46 -11.41 12.24
C HIS A 171 31.64 -10.49 12.61
N TYR A 172 32.84 -10.77 12.09
CA TYR A 172 34.03 -9.96 12.34
C TYR A 172 34.02 -8.59 11.62
N LEU A 173 33.20 -8.41 10.59
CA LEU A 173 33.11 -7.15 9.84
C LEU A 173 32.12 -6.16 10.47
N LYS A 174 31.11 -6.65 11.19
CA LYS A 174 30.06 -5.84 11.85
C LYS A 174 29.56 -6.55 13.13
N PRO A 175 30.26 -6.42 14.26
CA PRO A 175 29.92 -7.16 15.48
C PRO A 175 28.57 -6.74 16.10
N GLU A 176 28.11 -5.51 15.91
CA GLU A 176 26.77 -5.06 16.31
C GLU A 176 25.67 -5.80 15.52
N MET A 177 25.92 -6.05 14.23
CA MET A 177 24.99 -6.82 13.39
C MET A 177 24.93 -8.29 13.83
N ALA A 178 26.00 -8.82 14.43
CA ALA A 178 25.99 -10.15 15.03
C ALA A 178 25.00 -10.22 16.21
N GLU A 179 25.05 -9.22 17.09
CA GLU A 179 24.14 -9.09 18.23
C GLU A 179 22.68 -8.94 17.78
N LEU A 180 22.41 -8.06 16.80
CA LEU A 180 21.07 -7.87 16.23
C LEU A 180 20.55 -9.14 15.54
N THR A 181 21.39 -9.86 14.80
CA THR A 181 21.02 -11.13 14.16
C THR A 181 20.66 -12.19 15.20
N HIS A 182 21.39 -12.22 16.32
CA HIS A 182 21.09 -13.12 17.42
C HIS A 182 19.76 -12.75 18.11
N LEU A 183 19.51 -11.45 18.36
CA LEU A 183 18.23 -10.97 18.89
C LEU A 183 17.06 -11.28 17.96
N TYR A 184 17.22 -11.13 16.64
CA TYR A 184 16.21 -11.50 15.65
C TYR A 184 15.92 -13.01 15.70
N LYS A 185 16.95 -13.85 15.82
CA LYS A 185 16.74 -15.30 16.01
C LYS A 185 15.92 -15.58 17.28
N ILE A 186 16.32 -15.01 18.42
CA ILE A 186 15.60 -15.19 19.69
C ILE A 186 14.15 -14.71 19.56
N TYR A 187 13.92 -13.60 18.88
CA TYR A 187 12.58 -13.10 18.62
C TYR A 187 11.73 -14.12 17.87
N LEU A 188 12.24 -14.72 16.78
CA LEU A 188 11.53 -15.74 16.01
C LEU A 188 11.31 -17.03 16.81
N ASP A 189 12.25 -17.42 17.67
CA ASP A 189 12.08 -18.59 18.53
C ASP A 189 10.96 -18.32 19.56
N ARG A 190 10.99 -17.14 20.21
CA ARG A 190 10.01 -16.73 21.22
C ARG A 190 8.61 -16.50 20.67
N ILE A 191 8.47 -15.90 19.49
CA ILE A 191 7.15 -15.68 18.88
C ILE A 191 6.45 -17.02 18.63
N LYS A 192 7.22 -18.06 18.28
CA LYS A 192 6.70 -19.41 18.08
C LYS A 192 6.36 -20.12 19.39
N GLU A 193 7.24 -20.03 20.40
CA GLU A 193 7.00 -20.57 21.75
C GLU A 193 5.73 -20.00 22.38
N ASP A 194 5.51 -18.68 22.28
CA ASP A 194 4.35 -18.00 22.85
C ASP A 194 3.09 -18.14 21.95
N ASN A 195 3.15 -18.94 20.86
CA ASN A 195 2.08 -19.13 19.87
C ASN A 195 1.55 -17.81 19.27
N LEU A 196 2.47 -16.92 18.92
CA LEU A 196 2.22 -15.59 18.36
C LEU A 196 2.67 -15.53 16.89
N ILE A 197 2.12 -14.57 16.15
CA ILE A 197 2.57 -14.19 14.80
C ILE A 197 2.49 -12.68 14.62
N ASP A 198 3.40 -12.11 13.85
CA ASP A 198 3.42 -10.69 13.49
C ASP A 198 3.10 -10.49 12.01
N PHE A 199 2.90 -9.24 11.59
CA PHE A 199 2.53 -8.94 10.20
C PHE A 199 3.58 -9.36 9.18
N GLY A 200 4.88 -9.18 9.48
CA GLY A 200 5.95 -9.63 8.58
C GLY A 200 6.00 -11.15 8.46
N GLY A 201 5.75 -11.86 9.56
CA GLY A 201 5.68 -13.31 9.63
C GLY A 201 4.54 -13.92 8.83
N LEU A 202 3.41 -13.22 8.66
CA LEU A 202 2.29 -13.73 7.84
C LEU A 202 2.75 -14.05 6.42
N LEU A 203 3.41 -13.10 5.76
CA LEU A 203 3.86 -13.23 4.37
C LEU A 203 5.08 -14.14 4.27
N TYR A 204 6.00 -14.06 5.23
CA TYR A 204 7.16 -14.96 5.28
C TYR A 204 6.73 -16.44 5.38
N ASN A 205 5.81 -16.75 6.28
CA ASN A 205 5.40 -18.13 6.57
C ASN A 205 4.56 -18.74 5.43
N ILE A 206 3.68 -17.97 4.77
CA ILE A 206 2.96 -18.50 3.60
C ILE A 206 3.94 -18.86 2.48
N ILE A 207 4.94 -18.02 2.21
CA ILE A 207 5.96 -18.30 1.17
C ILE A 207 6.76 -19.55 1.54
N ASP A 208 7.17 -19.67 2.81
CA ASP A 208 7.88 -20.86 3.30
C ASP A 208 7.05 -22.14 3.13
N ILE A 209 5.76 -22.12 3.47
CA ILE A 209 4.84 -23.26 3.24
C ILE A 209 4.74 -23.56 1.74
N LEU A 210 4.45 -22.57 0.90
CA LEU A 210 4.24 -22.79 -0.53
C LEU A 210 5.49 -23.35 -1.23
N LYS A 211 6.69 -22.99 -0.77
CA LYS A 211 7.95 -23.55 -1.27
C LYS A 211 8.20 -24.98 -0.79
N LYS A 212 7.80 -25.32 0.43
CA LYS A 212 7.99 -26.66 1.02
C LYS A 212 6.91 -27.66 0.62
N GLU A 213 5.70 -27.17 0.31
CA GLU A 213 4.51 -27.98 0.03
C GLU A 213 3.95 -27.67 -1.38
N PRO A 214 4.56 -28.20 -2.46
CA PRO A 214 4.15 -27.89 -3.84
C PRO A 214 2.70 -28.26 -4.16
N LEU A 215 2.11 -29.22 -3.45
CA LEU A 215 0.71 -29.58 -3.63
C LEU A 215 -0.23 -28.46 -3.18
N ILE A 216 0.06 -27.81 -2.04
CA ILE A 216 -0.72 -26.67 -1.56
C ILE A 216 -0.58 -25.48 -2.52
N LEU A 217 0.62 -25.25 -3.06
CA LEU A 217 0.82 -24.24 -4.09
C LEU A 217 -0.02 -24.50 -5.34
N LYS A 218 -0.03 -25.74 -5.85
CA LYS A 218 -0.84 -26.13 -7.01
C LYS A 218 -2.33 -25.97 -6.76
N GLU A 219 -2.82 -26.33 -5.58
CA GLU A 219 -4.22 -26.10 -5.19
C GLU A 219 -4.55 -24.61 -5.21
N LEU A 220 -3.66 -23.77 -4.68
CA LEU A 220 -3.86 -22.33 -4.61
C LEU A 220 -3.85 -21.67 -6.00
N GLN A 221 -2.89 -22.06 -6.85
CA GLN A 221 -2.81 -21.64 -8.25
C GLN A 221 -4.06 -22.05 -9.04
N LYS A 222 -4.55 -23.28 -8.84
CA LYS A 222 -5.78 -23.76 -9.47
C LYS A 222 -7.02 -23.04 -8.95
N LYS A 223 -7.06 -22.69 -7.66
CA LYS A 223 -8.17 -21.95 -7.07
C LYS A 223 -8.28 -20.54 -7.65
N TYR A 224 -7.15 -19.87 -7.87
CA TYR A 224 -7.09 -18.48 -8.32
C TYR A 224 -6.42 -18.31 -9.69
N PRO A 225 -7.06 -18.74 -10.79
CA PRO A 225 -6.56 -18.56 -12.15
C PRO A 225 -6.42 -17.08 -12.55
N HIS A 226 -7.20 -16.17 -11.94
CA HIS A 226 -7.12 -14.75 -12.20
C HIS A 226 -6.69 -13.98 -10.95
N ILE A 227 -5.60 -13.22 -11.05
CA ILE A 227 -5.04 -12.43 -9.96
C ILE A 227 -5.02 -10.96 -10.38
N ILE A 228 -5.56 -10.08 -9.53
CA ILE A 228 -5.55 -8.63 -9.71
C ILE A 228 -4.89 -8.01 -8.48
N VAL A 229 -3.93 -7.12 -8.70
CA VAL A 229 -3.15 -6.48 -7.64
C VAL A 229 -3.24 -4.97 -7.83
N ASP A 230 -3.90 -4.28 -6.90
CA ASP A 230 -3.98 -2.81 -6.88
C ASP A 230 -2.91 -2.20 -5.97
N GLU A 231 -2.53 -0.95 -6.22
CA GLU A 231 -1.47 -0.21 -5.52
C GLU A 231 -0.11 -0.96 -5.52
N PHE A 232 0.25 -1.59 -6.64
CA PHE A 232 1.41 -2.48 -6.76
C PHE A 232 2.76 -1.81 -6.45
N GLN A 233 2.86 -0.48 -6.57
CA GLN A 233 4.06 0.27 -6.20
C GLN A 233 4.44 0.13 -4.72
N GLU A 234 3.49 -0.24 -3.85
CA GLU A 234 3.73 -0.42 -2.42
C GLU A 234 4.28 -1.81 -2.06
N SER A 235 4.56 -2.65 -3.05
CA SER A 235 5.09 -4.01 -2.86
C SER A 235 6.47 -4.03 -2.21
N ASN A 236 6.68 -5.00 -1.32
CA ASN A 236 7.99 -5.39 -0.80
C ASN A 236 8.49 -6.67 -1.48
N ILE A 237 9.71 -7.11 -1.16
CA ILE A 237 10.34 -8.30 -1.81
C ILE A 237 9.55 -9.57 -1.52
N ALA A 238 9.08 -9.75 -0.28
CA ALA A 238 8.27 -10.91 0.08
C ALA A 238 6.98 -10.98 -0.75
N LEU A 239 6.32 -9.85 -0.99
CA LEU A 239 5.10 -9.84 -1.80
C LEU A 239 5.40 -10.21 -3.26
N MET A 240 6.52 -9.72 -3.81
CA MET A 240 6.95 -10.10 -5.16
C MET A 240 7.15 -11.61 -5.27
N GLU A 241 7.88 -12.21 -4.32
CA GLU A 241 8.09 -13.66 -4.30
C GLU A 241 6.77 -14.44 -4.22
N PHE A 242 5.84 -13.98 -3.37
CA PHE A 242 4.52 -14.59 -3.26
C PHE A 242 3.73 -14.51 -4.57
N LEU A 243 3.74 -13.36 -5.24
CA LEU A 243 3.06 -13.18 -6.54
C LEU A 243 3.74 -13.99 -7.66
N ASP A 244 5.07 -14.10 -7.65
CA ASP A 244 5.80 -14.93 -8.60
C ASP A 244 5.43 -16.42 -8.44
N LEU A 245 5.38 -16.93 -7.20
CA LEU A 245 4.91 -18.29 -6.92
C LEU A 245 3.46 -18.50 -7.40
N LEU A 246 2.55 -17.58 -7.12
CA LEU A 246 1.15 -17.73 -7.54
C LEU A 246 0.95 -17.58 -9.05
N SER A 247 1.72 -16.72 -9.71
CA SER A 247 1.51 -16.38 -11.12
C SER A 247 2.12 -17.36 -12.12
N GLU A 248 2.82 -18.40 -11.66
CA GLU A 248 3.46 -19.39 -12.53
C GLU A 248 2.44 -20.18 -13.36
N ASN A 249 1.29 -20.54 -12.77
CA ASN A 249 0.22 -21.33 -13.42
C ASN A 249 -1.13 -20.62 -13.46
N CYS A 250 -1.16 -19.29 -13.28
CA CYS A 250 -2.39 -18.51 -13.41
C CYS A 250 -2.72 -18.25 -14.89
N GLU A 251 -4.00 -18.14 -15.23
CA GLU A 251 -4.44 -17.70 -16.56
C GLU A 251 -4.10 -16.22 -16.80
N SER A 252 -4.24 -15.39 -15.77
CA SER A 252 -3.85 -13.98 -15.86
C SER A 252 -3.43 -13.38 -14.52
N ILE A 253 -2.42 -12.51 -14.56
CA ILE A 253 -2.08 -11.61 -13.47
C ILE A 253 -2.07 -10.17 -13.98
N THR A 254 -2.82 -9.29 -13.32
CA THR A 254 -2.87 -7.86 -13.63
C THR A 254 -2.36 -7.06 -12.43
N LEU A 255 -1.23 -6.38 -12.64
CA LEU A 255 -0.58 -5.52 -11.67
C LEU A 255 -0.95 -4.08 -12.01
N ILE A 256 -1.48 -3.31 -11.06
CA ILE A 256 -1.95 -1.95 -11.28
C ILE A 256 -1.23 -1.04 -10.30
N GLY A 257 -0.59 0.02 -10.79
CA GLY A 257 0.17 0.90 -9.91
C GLY A 257 0.71 2.17 -10.56
N ASP A 258 1.41 2.95 -9.75
CA ASP A 258 2.06 4.21 -10.12
C ASP A 258 3.33 4.40 -9.30
N ASP A 259 4.51 4.29 -9.92
CA ASP A 259 5.77 4.46 -9.20
C ASP A 259 5.98 5.88 -8.65
N ASP A 260 5.28 6.90 -9.19
CA ASP A 260 5.34 8.26 -8.63
C ASP A 260 4.58 8.39 -7.31
N GLN A 261 3.75 7.40 -6.95
CA GLN A 261 2.94 7.40 -5.72
C GLN A 261 3.52 6.53 -4.60
N SER A 262 4.68 5.90 -4.80
CA SER A 262 5.33 5.07 -3.78
C SER A 262 5.85 5.93 -2.62
N ILE A 263 5.05 6.09 -1.57
CA ILE A 263 5.40 6.90 -0.39
C ILE A 263 5.74 6.06 0.85
N PHE A 264 5.53 4.74 0.84
CA PHE A 264 5.81 3.85 1.98
C PHE A 264 7.20 3.18 1.95
N GLY A 265 8.18 3.76 1.26
CA GLY A 265 9.57 3.26 1.27
C GLY A 265 10.16 3.14 2.68
N PHE A 266 9.79 4.07 3.58
CA PHE A 266 10.17 4.01 5.00
C PHE A 266 9.47 2.89 5.79
N ARG A 267 8.49 2.19 5.23
CA ARG A 267 7.81 1.03 5.84
C ARG A 267 8.11 -0.32 5.24
N GLY A 268 8.63 -0.43 4.03
CA GLY A 268 8.79 -1.75 3.40
C GLY A 268 8.85 -1.71 1.90
N ALA A 269 8.08 -0.79 1.32
CA ALA A 269 7.86 -0.72 -0.12
C ALA A 269 9.18 -0.55 -0.86
N ASN A 270 9.34 -1.35 -1.90
CA ASN A 270 10.47 -1.28 -2.81
C ASN A 270 9.97 -0.87 -4.20
N ILE A 271 10.13 0.41 -4.51
CA ILE A 271 9.77 0.99 -5.81
C ILE A 271 10.46 0.29 -6.99
N ASP A 272 11.61 -0.37 -6.76
CA ASP A 272 12.30 -1.11 -7.81
C ASP A 272 11.50 -2.33 -8.28
N ASN A 273 10.54 -2.83 -7.49
CA ASN A 273 9.66 -3.93 -7.88
C ASN A 273 8.85 -3.56 -9.12
N ILE A 274 8.09 -2.46 -9.06
CA ILE A 274 7.27 -2.00 -10.19
C ILE A 274 8.14 -1.60 -11.38
N ARG A 275 9.30 -0.97 -11.15
CA ARG A 275 10.26 -0.60 -12.19
C ARG A 275 10.89 -1.83 -12.87
N THR A 276 11.17 -2.89 -12.12
CA THR A 276 11.71 -4.15 -12.65
C THR A 276 10.66 -4.90 -13.46
N ILE A 277 9.42 -4.98 -12.97
CA ILE A 277 8.30 -5.54 -13.74
C ILE A 277 8.06 -4.75 -15.02
N PHE A 278 8.09 -3.41 -14.96
CA PHE A 278 7.97 -2.57 -16.15
C PHE A 278 9.03 -2.92 -17.20
N LYS A 279 10.31 -2.98 -16.82
CA LYS A 279 11.40 -3.38 -17.73
C LYS A 279 11.20 -4.76 -18.34
N LYS A 280 10.60 -5.70 -17.60
CA LYS A 280 10.33 -7.07 -18.06
C LYS A 280 9.12 -7.16 -19.00
N PHE A 281 8.11 -6.33 -18.79
CA PHE A 281 6.82 -6.42 -19.48
C PHE A 281 6.72 -5.47 -20.67
N TYR A 282 7.48 -4.38 -20.68
CA TYR A 282 7.44 -3.38 -21.72
C TYR A 282 8.07 -3.89 -23.03
N PRO A 283 7.49 -3.58 -24.21
CA PRO A 283 6.23 -2.84 -24.42
C PRO A 283 4.96 -3.71 -24.40
N ASP A 284 5.08 -5.01 -24.69
CA ASP A 284 3.93 -5.84 -25.10
C ASP A 284 2.90 -6.11 -23.99
N ASN A 285 3.30 -6.02 -22.73
CA ASN A 285 2.49 -6.35 -21.56
C ASN A 285 2.28 -5.14 -20.63
N VAL A 286 2.44 -3.92 -21.15
CA VAL A 286 2.24 -2.67 -20.41
C VAL A 286 1.15 -1.83 -21.06
N VAL A 287 0.22 -1.32 -20.26
CA VAL A 287 -0.77 -0.33 -20.69
C VAL A 287 -0.65 0.93 -19.84
N PHE A 288 -0.54 2.09 -20.48
CA PHE A 288 -0.54 3.39 -19.81
C PHE A 288 -1.93 4.00 -19.82
N LEU A 289 -2.45 4.39 -18.66
CA LEU A 289 -3.67 5.17 -18.53
C LEU A 289 -3.34 6.66 -18.73
N LYS A 290 -3.78 7.24 -19.86
CA LYS A 290 -3.32 8.55 -20.34
C LYS A 290 -4.20 9.73 -19.97
N GLU A 291 -5.38 9.50 -19.39
CA GLU A 291 -6.32 10.57 -19.04
C GLU A 291 -6.56 10.59 -17.53
N SER A 292 -6.38 11.74 -16.89
CA SER A 292 -6.76 11.99 -15.49
C SER A 292 -8.13 12.66 -15.43
N TYR A 293 -9.01 12.11 -14.58
CA TYR A 293 -10.39 12.56 -14.41
C TYR A 293 -10.60 13.37 -13.12
N ARG A 294 -9.54 13.55 -12.31
CA ARG A 294 -9.63 14.10 -10.95
C ARG A 294 -9.33 15.59 -10.88
N CYS A 295 -8.29 16.04 -11.57
CA CYS A 295 -7.76 17.40 -11.43
C CYS A 295 -7.80 18.15 -12.78
N PRO A 296 -8.00 19.48 -12.77
CA PRO A 296 -7.85 20.31 -13.96
C PRO A 296 -6.42 20.31 -14.51
N GLU A 297 -6.27 20.71 -15.77
CA GLU A 297 -5.00 20.66 -16.52
C GLU A 297 -3.87 21.48 -15.90
N ASP A 298 -4.17 22.61 -15.25
CA ASP A 298 -3.17 23.44 -14.58
C ASP A 298 -2.59 22.76 -13.33
N ILE A 299 -3.40 22.06 -12.55
CA ILE A 299 -2.93 21.24 -11.42
C ILE A 299 -2.15 20.03 -11.93
N VAL A 300 -2.64 19.34 -12.97
CA VAL A 300 -1.95 18.18 -13.57
C VAL A 300 -0.58 18.60 -14.10
N SER A 301 -0.51 19.64 -14.93
CA SER A 301 0.75 20.14 -15.49
C SER A 301 1.72 20.65 -14.41
N PHE A 302 1.23 21.30 -13.35
CA PHE A 302 2.08 21.68 -12.21
C PHE A 302 2.68 20.44 -11.51
N SER A 303 1.87 19.42 -11.25
CA SER A 303 2.34 18.17 -10.64
C SER A 303 3.37 17.44 -11.53
N GLN A 304 3.18 17.46 -12.84
CA GLN A 304 4.09 16.85 -13.82
C GLN A 304 5.45 17.56 -13.87
N LYS A 305 5.47 18.90 -13.80
CA LYS A 305 6.72 19.68 -13.70
C LYS A 305 7.49 19.40 -12.42
N LEU A 306 6.80 19.10 -11.32
CA LEU A 306 7.45 18.73 -10.08
C LEU A 306 8.09 17.34 -10.18
N ILE A 307 7.32 16.35 -10.64
CA ILE A 307 7.78 14.96 -10.68
C ILE A 307 8.79 14.68 -11.80
N SER A 308 8.85 15.52 -12.85
CA SER A 308 9.86 15.39 -13.92
C SER A 308 11.31 15.56 -13.44
N ASN A 309 11.52 16.02 -12.21
CA ASN A 309 12.85 16.09 -11.61
C ASN A 309 13.36 14.70 -11.14
N ASP A 310 12.49 13.70 -10.98
CA ASP A 310 12.91 12.32 -10.72
C ASP A 310 13.27 11.62 -12.03
N ILE A 311 14.57 11.43 -12.25
CA ILE A 311 15.12 10.77 -13.44
C ILE A 311 14.94 9.25 -13.44
N SER A 312 14.60 8.65 -12.30
CA SER A 312 14.50 7.20 -12.13
C SER A 312 13.10 6.65 -12.38
N ARG A 313 12.11 7.53 -12.56
CA ARG A 313 10.71 7.18 -12.75
C ARG A 313 10.43 6.50 -14.09
N ILE A 314 9.31 5.78 -14.14
CA ILE A 314 8.71 5.37 -15.40
C ILE A 314 8.10 6.61 -16.05
N ASP A 315 8.55 6.97 -17.26
CA ASP A 315 7.96 8.10 -17.97
C ASP A 315 6.56 7.74 -18.47
N LYS A 316 5.55 8.42 -17.91
CA LYS A 316 4.13 8.12 -18.08
C LYS A 316 3.45 9.28 -18.79
N PRO A 317 2.97 9.10 -20.03
CA PRO A 317 2.21 10.13 -20.70
C PRO A 317 0.78 10.16 -20.14
N PHE A 318 0.43 11.20 -19.37
CA PHE A 318 -0.97 11.45 -19.01
C PHE A 318 -1.31 12.95 -19.09
N LYS A 319 -2.58 13.29 -19.30
CA LYS A 319 -3.09 14.67 -19.29
C LYS A 319 -4.42 14.75 -18.56
N ALA A 320 -4.89 15.93 -18.17
CA ALA A 320 -6.25 16.05 -17.68
C ALA A 320 -7.23 15.76 -18.83
N LYS A 321 -8.36 15.11 -18.53
CA LYS A 321 -9.43 14.93 -19.51
C LYS A 321 -10.01 16.29 -19.87
N GLU A 322 -10.08 16.59 -21.15
CA GLU A 322 -10.80 17.75 -21.67
C GLU A 322 -12.29 17.61 -21.35
N THR A 323 -12.81 18.43 -20.43
CA THR A 323 -14.25 18.55 -20.23
C THR A 323 -14.86 19.31 -21.39
N GLN A 324 -15.92 18.78 -22.03
CA GLN A 324 -16.63 19.39 -23.17
C GLN A 324 -17.24 20.79 -22.90
N ASN A 325 -17.04 21.37 -21.71
CA ASN A 325 -17.41 22.75 -21.37
C ASN A 325 -16.25 23.75 -21.58
N SER A 326 -15.25 23.42 -22.39
CA SER A 326 -14.11 24.30 -22.74
C SER A 326 -14.41 25.33 -23.84
N ASN A 327 -15.69 25.72 -24.01
CA ASN A 327 -16.03 27.02 -24.63
C ASN A 327 -15.96 28.18 -23.61
N ASN A 328 -15.77 27.89 -22.33
CA ASN A 328 -15.32 28.89 -21.38
C ASN A 328 -13.80 29.02 -21.52
N LYS A 329 -13.34 30.23 -21.87
CA LYS A 329 -11.93 30.66 -21.84
C LYS A 329 -11.22 30.04 -20.63
N PRO A 330 -9.92 29.68 -20.73
CA PRO A 330 -9.14 29.29 -19.57
C PRO A 330 -9.36 30.37 -18.51
N SER A 331 -9.98 30.00 -17.40
CA SER A 331 -10.21 30.95 -16.32
C SER A 331 -8.83 31.45 -15.90
N GLU A 332 -8.60 32.76 -15.99
CA GLU A 332 -7.38 33.44 -15.52
C GLU A 332 -7.08 33.23 -14.02
N LYS A 333 -7.92 32.47 -13.30
CA LYS A 333 -7.62 31.98 -11.95
C LYS A 333 -6.59 30.86 -12.03
N ASN A 334 -5.35 31.16 -11.67
CA ASN A 334 -4.35 30.15 -11.32
C ASN A 334 -4.92 29.22 -10.23
N SER A 335 -5.20 27.95 -10.54
CA SER A 335 -5.69 26.98 -9.54
C SER A 335 -4.62 26.60 -8.51
N VAL A 336 -3.37 27.04 -8.71
CA VAL A 336 -2.25 26.84 -7.79
C VAL A 336 -1.73 28.19 -7.33
N ILE A 337 -1.74 28.42 -6.02
CA ILE A 337 -1.24 29.64 -5.38
C ILE A 337 -0.19 29.25 -4.35
N SER A 338 0.99 29.88 -4.40
CA SER A 338 2.05 29.72 -3.40
C SER A 338 2.09 30.94 -2.50
N LEU A 339 1.95 30.73 -1.19
CA LEU A 339 1.99 31.77 -0.17
C LEU A 339 3.09 31.46 0.84
N LYS A 340 3.80 32.49 1.28
CA LYS A 340 4.88 32.37 2.28
C LYS A 340 4.53 33.20 3.51
N PHE A 341 4.70 32.59 4.67
CA PHE A 341 4.39 33.21 5.96
C PHE A 341 5.62 33.20 6.88
N PRO A 342 5.75 34.20 7.77
CA PRO A 342 6.89 34.29 8.69
C PRO A 342 6.90 33.22 9.78
N ASN A 343 5.73 32.63 10.12
CA ASN A 343 5.61 31.57 11.12
C ASN A 343 4.30 30.77 10.96
N PHE A 344 4.23 29.61 11.62
CA PHE A 344 3.06 28.72 11.58
C PHE A 344 1.76 29.35 12.07
N VAL A 345 1.82 30.30 13.02
CA VAL A 345 0.61 30.97 13.52
C VAL A 345 0.03 31.89 12.45
N SER A 346 0.87 32.63 11.74
CA SER A 346 0.44 33.48 10.62
C SER A 346 -0.07 32.65 9.43
N GLU A 347 0.54 31.50 9.15
CA GLU A 347 0.07 30.56 8.13
C GLU A 347 -1.31 29.98 8.50
N ALA A 348 -1.48 29.49 9.73
CA ALA A 348 -2.76 28.94 10.19
C ALA A 348 -3.90 29.96 10.11
N ARG A 349 -3.64 31.22 10.48
CA ARG A 349 -4.61 32.32 10.34
C ARG A 349 -4.96 32.56 8.88
N ALA A 350 -3.95 32.64 8.01
CA ALA A 350 -4.19 32.83 6.58
C ALA A 350 -4.99 31.67 5.97
N ILE A 351 -4.72 30.42 6.36
CA ILE A 351 -5.50 29.24 5.95
C ILE A 351 -6.97 29.43 6.35
N SER A 352 -7.26 29.75 7.61
CA SER A 352 -8.64 29.95 8.08
C SER A 352 -9.36 31.08 7.32
N GLN A 353 -8.66 32.19 7.05
CA GLN A 353 -9.19 33.32 6.28
C GLN A 353 -9.47 32.94 4.83
N LEU A 354 -8.59 32.17 4.19
CA LEU A 354 -8.79 31.67 2.82
C LEU A 354 -9.99 30.72 2.75
N ILE A 355 -10.13 29.82 3.72
CA ILE A 355 -11.29 28.92 3.79
C ILE A 355 -12.59 29.73 3.86
N LEU A 356 -12.69 30.67 4.79
CA LEU A 356 -13.88 31.51 4.95
C LEU A 356 -14.14 32.35 3.70
N LYS A 357 -13.09 32.91 3.09
CA LYS A 357 -13.19 33.67 1.84
C LYS A 357 -13.75 32.80 0.70
N PHE A 358 -13.24 31.59 0.49
CA PHE A 358 -13.74 30.72 -0.57
C PHE A 358 -15.18 30.28 -0.36
N ILE A 359 -15.56 30.00 0.89
CA ILE A 359 -16.95 29.66 1.24
C ILE A 359 -17.88 30.87 1.05
N SER A 360 -17.42 32.09 1.33
CA SER A 360 -18.25 33.30 1.14
C SER A 360 -18.35 33.73 -0.33
N GLU A 361 -17.31 33.49 -1.14
CA GLU A 361 -17.29 33.81 -2.57
C GLU A 361 -18.01 32.76 -3.43
N ASP A 362 -18.04 31.50 -3.01
CA ASP A 362 -18.71 30.40 -3.72
C ASP A 362 -19.73 29.69 -2.83
N SER A 363 -21.00 30.07 -3.00
CA SER A 363 -22.13 29.50 -2.27
C SER A 363 -22.38 28.00 -2.53
N SER A 364 -21.72 27.39 -3.53
CA SER A 364 -21.78 25.95 -3.79
C SER A 364 -20.74 25.17 -2.97
N LEU A 365 -19.65 25.83 -2.57
CA LEU A 365 -18.57 25.21 -1.82
C LEU A 365 -19.01 24.90 -0.38
N ARG A 366 -18.58 23.74 0.13
CA ARG A 366 -18.86 23.26 1.49
C ARG A 366 -17.56 22.93 2.19
N PHE A 367 -17.52 23.04 3.52
CA PHE A 367 -16.31 22.75 4.31
C PHE A 367 -15.76 21.33 4.08
N ASN A 368 -16.62 20.35 3.82
CA ASN A 368 -16.22 18.97 3.54
C ASN A 368 -15.55 18.76 2.16
N GLN A 369 -15.51 19.78 1.31
CA GLN A 369 -14.79 19.78 0.03
C GLN A 369 -13.38 20.41 0.16
N ILE A 370 -13.00 20.84 1.36
CA ILE A 370 -11.70 21.46 1.65
C ILE A 370 -10.86 20.50 2.49
N ALA A 371 -9.61 20.29 2.09
CA ALA A 371 -8.65 19.47 2.83
C ALA A 371 -7.40 20.29 3.17
N ILE A 372 -6.89 20.13 4.40
CA ILE A 372 -5.59 20.65 4.83
C ILE A 372 -4.65 19.46 4.96
N ILE A 373 -3.62 19.41 4.12
CA ILE A 373 -2.64 18.32 4.09
C ILE A 373 -1.32 18.87 4.64
N MET A 374 -0.72 18.18 5.62
CA MET A 374 0.53 18.59 6.24
C MET A 374 1.51 17.43 6.34
N ARG A 375 2.81 17.71 6.26
CA ARG A 375 3.86 16.70 6.28
C ARG A 375 4.03 16.01 7.64
N SER A 376 3.84 16.75 8.72
CA SER A 376 3.99 16.26 10.10
C SER A 376 2.99 16.95 11.02
N PHE A 377 2.36 16.18 11.90
CA PHE A 377 1.46 16.70 12.93
C PHE A 377 2.21 17.35 14.10
N LYS A 378 3.47 16.94 14.34
CA LYS A 378 4.21 17.33 15.53
C LYS A 378 4.42 18.86 15.56
N GLY A 379 3.80 19.52 16.54
CA GLY A 379 3.91 20.95 16.79
C GLY A 379 2.97 21.84 15.95
N TYR A 380 2.61 21.45 14.72
CA TYR A 380 1.78 22.30 13.84
C TYR A 380 0.28 22.02 13.94
N LEU A 381 -0.10 20.77 14.21
CA LEU A 381 -1.51 20.36 14.24
C LEU A 381 -2.34 21.17 15.26
N GLU A 382 -1.82 21.35 16.47
CA GLU A 382 -2.50 22.09 17.53
C GLU A 382 -2.71 23.56 17.18
N ILE A 383 -1.76 24.17 16.45
CA ILE A 383 -1.87 25.56 15.98
C ILE A 383 -3.01 25.69 14.96
N ILE A 384 -3.11 24.74 14.03
CA ILE A 384 -4.20 24.69 13.04
C ILE A 384 -5.54 24.49 13.74
N LYS A 385 -5.68 23.47 14.59
CA LYS A 385 -6.93 23.18 15.32
C LYS A 385 -7.41 24.38 16.11
N SER A 386 -6.55 24.96 16.96
CA SER A 386 -6.89 26.13 17.77
C SER A 386 -7.34 27.33 16.92
N THR A 387 -6.72 27.53 15.75
CA THR A 387 -7.12 28.59 14.84
C THR A 387 -8.49 28.31 14.21
N LEU A 388 -8.74 27.09 13.72
CA LEU A 388 -10.04 26.72 13.15
C LEU A 388 -11.17 26.79 14.19
N ASP A 389 -10.92 26.35 15.42
CA ASP A 389 -11.88 26.43 16.54
C ASP A 389 -12.25 27.89 16.85
N ARG A 390 -11.26 28.78 16.90
CA ARG A 390 -11.47 30.20 17.14
C ARG A 390 -12.31 30.86 16.05
N GLU A 391 -12.08 30.49 14.79
CA GLU A 391 -12.87 30.98 13.64
C GLU A 391 -14.18 30.19 13.43
N LYS A 392 -14.50 29.23 14.32
CA LYS A 392 -15.69 28.36 14.25
C LYS A 392 -15.81 27.59 12.92
N ILE A 393 -14.69 27.18 12.35
CA ILE A 393 -14.64 26.37 11.13
C ILE A 393 -14.75 24.89 11.51
N PRO A 394 -15.77 24.15 11.05
CA PRO A 394 -15.87 22.73 11.34
C PRO A 394 -14.77 21.96 10.61
N TYR A 395 -14.12 21.04 11.32
CA TYR A 395 -13.10 20.17 10.75
C TYR A 395 -13.25 18.74 11.26
N HIS A 396 -12.74 17.80 10.47
CA HIS A 396 -12.58 16.41 10.88
C HIS A 396 -11.10 16.06 10.77
N PHE A 397 -10.51 15.57 11.86
CA PHE A 397 -9.13 15.12 11.87
C PHE A 397 -9.06 13.67 11.40
N VAL A 398 -8.18 13.38 10.44
CA VAL A 398 -7.90 12.02 9.96
C VAL A 398 -6.44 11.72 10.28
N ASP A 399 -6.21 10.75 11.17
CA ASP A 399 -4.86 10.21 11.40
C ASP A 399 -4.59 9.08 10.40
N GLY A 400 -3.38 9.06 9.84
CA GLY A 400 -2.93 8.00 8.93
C GLY A 400 -2.73 6.64 9.61
N GLY A 401 -2.95 6.55 10.93
CA GLY A 401 -2.94 5.32 11.71
C GLY A 401 -4.21 4.48 11.63
N GLU A 402 -5.38 5.08 11.34
CA GLU A 402 -6.67 4.39 11.34
C GLU A 402 -7.04 3.74 9.99
N THR A 403 -6.19 3.93 8.98
CA THR A 403 -6.52 3.65 7.57
C THR A 403 -5.88 2.38 7.00
N ILE A 404 -5.29 1.51 7.84
CA ILE A 404 -4.62 0.27 7.40
C ILE A 404 -5.26 -0.98 8.01
#